data_AF-A0A7S0EDG9-F1
#
_entry.id   AF-A0A7S0EDG9-F1
#
_cell.length_a   1.000
_cell.length_b   1.000
_cell.length_c   1.000
_cell.angle_alpha   90.00
_cell.angle_beta   90.00
_cell.angle_gamma   90.00
#
_symmetry.space_group_name_H-M   'P 1'
#
loop_
_entity.id
_entity.type
_entity.pdbx_description
1 polymer ?
#
loop_
_entity_poly.entity_id
_entity_poly.type
_entity_poly.pdbx_seq_one_letter_code
_entity_poly.pdbx_strand_id
1 'polypeptide(L)'
;DGGMLVIPQPVRFFLGDIRQGLNSLDVDQKYRQIIIDPPWPSKSRGKYYRTMSVDQIANLDVGKHLLPEGLLAMWVTNDEKLIAAAKDYILSSWGLVCCATWFWIKITCKGDLVSPLESPHKKPFEQLLVACRVAESNRFRIPDRKVFVSMPAQHSRKPFVADMLGQYARETDEVDCGNLGPFQEGLELFARELRSGWTSVGD
;
A
#
# COMPACT_ATOMS: atom_id res chain seq x y z
N ASP A 1 -18.80 25.06 16.36
CA ASP A 1 -19.34 24.44 15.14
C ASP A 1 -19.15 22.92 15.23
N GLY A 2 -20.13 22.21 15.78
CA GLY A 2 -20.02 20.78 16.04
C GLY A 2 -20.45 19.96 14.82
N GLY A 3 -19.50 19.53 14.00
CA GLY A 3 -19.77 18.60 12.90
C GLY A 3 -20.11 17.19 13.42
N MET A 4 -21.12 16.56 12.82
CA MET A 4 -21.44 15.15 13.07
C MET A 4 -20.40 14.26 12.37
N LEU A 5 -19.62 13.50 13.14
CA LEU A 5 -18.68 12.51 12.63
C LEU A 5 -19.38 11.14 12.53
N VAL A 6 -19.53 10.63 11.32
CA VAL A 6 -20.08 9.28 11.06
C VAL A 6 -18.91 8.35 10.75
N ILE A 7 -18.72 7.32 11.57
CA ILE A 7 -17.67 6.30 11.40
C ILE A 7 -18.35 5.00 10.93
N PRO A 8 -18.03 4.49 9.73
CA PRO A 8 -18.60 3.22 9.27
C PRO A 8 -18.13 2.08 10.17
N GLN A 9 -18.98 1.06 10.34
CA GLN A 9 -18.65 -0.14 11.10
C GLN A 9 -18.70 -1.35 10.18
N PRO A 10 -17.80 -2.33 10.34
CA PRO A 10 -16.69 -2.37 11.30
C PRO A 10 -15.46 -1.58 10.78
N VAL A 11 -14.89 -0.65 11.57
CA VAL A 11 -13.60 0.02 11.24
C VAL A 11 -12.67 0.02 12.45
N ARG A 12 -11.37 -0.21 12.23
CA ARG A 12 -10.31 0.00 13.22
C ARG A 12 -9.35 1.07 12.69
N PHE A 13 -8.97 2.05 13.50
CA PHE A 13 -8.01 3.05 13.05
C PHE A 13 -7.15 3.62 14.18
N PHE A 14 -5.98 4.14 13.81
CA PHE A 14 -5.10 4.93 14.65
C PHE A 14 -4.78 6.24 13.92
N LEU A 15 -5.16 7.37 14.51
CA LEU A 15 -4.85 8.70 14.00
C LEU A 15 -3.58 9.22 14.70
N GLY A 16 -2.47 9.29 13.99
CA GLY A 16 -1.20 9.83 14.51
C GLY A 16 0.04 9.23 13.85
N ASP A 17 1.17 9.31 14.57
CA ASP A 17 2.46 8.87 14.05
C ASP A 17 2.47 7.37 13.73
N ILE A 18 2.93 7.03 12.53
CA ILE A 18 2.93 5.67 11.99
C ILE A 18 3.62 4.66 12.92
N ARG A 19 4.68 5.06 13.63
CA ARG A 19 5.41 4.15 14.53
C ARG A 19 4.60 3.83 15.77
N GLN A 20 3.91 4.83 16.33
CA GLN A 20 3.02 4.63 17.46
C GLN A 20 1.84 3.75 17.06
N GLY A 21 1.26 4.00 15.88
CA GLY A 21 0.17 3.19 15.35
C GLY A 21 0.57 1.74 15.13
N LEU A 22 1.72 1.46 14.51
CA LEU A 22 2.24 0.10 14.36
C LEU A 22 2.52 -0.57 15.71
N ASN A 23 3.07 0.14 16.68
CA ASN A 23 3.33 -0.39 18.03
C ASN A 23 2.04 -0.63 18.84
N SER A 24 0.93 0.00 18.46
CA SER A 24 -0.38 -0.22 19.08
C SER A 24 -1.14 -1.43 18.51
N LEU A 25 -0.68 -1.98 17.39
CA LEU A 25 -1.24 -3.21 16.85
C LEU A 25 -0.85 -4.38 17.74
N ASP A 26 -1.79 -5.29 17.96
CA ASP A 26 -1.52 -6.54 18.67
C ASP A 26 -0.40 -7.32 17.95
N VAL A 27 0.54 -7.88 18.72
CA VAL A 27 1.73 -8.58 18.19
C VAL A 27 1.33 -9.79 17.34
N ASP A 28 0.23 -10.44 17.72
CA ASP A 28 -0.31 -11.62 17.05
C ASP A 28 -1.25 -11.25 15.90
N GLN A 29 -1.64 -9.97 15.78
CA GLN A 29 -2.47 -9.50 14.68
C GLN A 29 -1.66 -9.48 13.37
N LYS A 30 -2.06 -10.37 12.46
CA LYS A 30 -1.60 -10.40 11.07
C LYS A 30 -2.72 -10.01 10.11
N TYR A 31 -2.34 -9.64 8.91
CA TYR A 31 -3.24 -9.19 7.85
C TYR A 31 -2.98 -9.97 6.55
N ARG A 32 -4.07 -10.31 5.85
CA ARG A 32 -3.98 -10.91 4.51
C ARG A 32 -3.46 -9.91 3.48
N GLN A 33 -3.78 -8.62 3.66
CA GLN A 33 -3.38 -7.57 2.75
C GLN A 33 -2.78 -6.39 3.53
N ILE A 34 -1.66 -5.86 3.06
CA ILE A 34 -1.12 -4.59 3.57
C ILE A 34 -0.99 -3.62 2.38
N ILE A 35 -1.58 -2.44 2.49
CA ILE A 35 -1.44 -1.37 1.48
C ILE A 35 -0.72 -0.20 2.12
N ILE A 36 0.31 0.32 1.46
CA ILE A 36 1.16 1.38 1.99
C ILE A 36 1.46 2.43 0.91
N ASP A 37 1.26 3.71 1.23
CA ASP A 37 1.68 4.87 0.42
C ASP A 37 2.68 5.73 1.21
N PRO A 38 3.96 5.33 1.30
CA PRO A 38 4.94 6.03 2.13
C PRO A 38 5.11 7.49 1.74
N PRO A 39 5.39 8.38 2.69
CA PRO A 39 5.70 9.78 2.42
C PRO A 39 7.15 9.88 1.92
N TRP A 40 7.40 9.42 0.69
CA TRP A 40 8.73 9.32 0.09
C TRP A 40 9.54 10.63 0.16
N PRO A 41 10.88 10.54 0.27
CA PRO A 41 11.75 11.72 0.23
C PRO A 41 11.47 12.55 -1.02
N SER A 42 11.36 13.87 -0.86
CA SER A 42 11.13 14.76 -2.00
C SER A 42 11.69 16.14 -1.75
N LYS A 43 12.60 16.59 -2.63
CA LYS A 43 13.22 17.92 -2.57
C LYS A 43 12.20 19.06 -2.71
N SER A 44 11.16 18.86 -3.52
CA SER A 44 10.14 19.89 -3.78
C SER A 44 8.96 19.84 -2.82
N ARG A 45 8.61 18.66 -2.30
CA ARG A 45 7.42 18.46 -1.46
C ARG A 45 7.70 18.54 0.05
N GLY A 46 8.95 18.40 0.48
CA GLY A 46 9.33 18.44 1.90
C GLY A 46 9.05 19.78 2.62
N LYS A 47 8.74 20.85 1.88
CA LYS A 47 8.32 22.14 2.45
C LYS A 47 6.84 22.17 2.89
N TYR A 48 6.01 21.32 2.29
CA TYR A 48 4.56 21.34 2.46
C TYR A 48 4.00 20.05 3.09
N TYR A 49 4.79 18.97 3.09
CA TYR A 49 4.39 17.67 3.60
C TYR A 49 5.54 17.05 4.41
N ARG A 50 5.20 16.34 5.49
CA ARG A 50 6.16 15.51 6.23
C ARG A 50 6.62 14.38 5.30
N THR A 51 7.93 14.22 5.15
CA THR A 51 8.54 13.10 4.40
C THR A 51 9.34 12.20 5.32
N MET A 52 9.52 10.95 4.94
CA MET A 52 10.40 10.00 5.63
C MET A 52 11.59 9.63 4.74
N SER A 53 12.77 9.46 5.35
CA SER A 53 13.92 8.88 4.66
C SER A 53 13.67 7.41 4.33
N VAL A 54 14.43 6.87 3.37
CA VAL A 54 14.41 5.44 3.04
C VAL A 54 14.66 4.59 4.30
N ASP A 55 15.64 4.94 5.12
CA ASP A 55 15.95 4.23 6.38
C ASP A 55 14.82 4.33 7.40
N GLN A 56 14.15 5.49 7.49
CA GLN A 56 13.02 5.64 8.40
C GLN A 56 11.85 4.75 7.99
N ILE A 57 11.64 4.55 6.69
CA ILE A 57 10.63 3.63 6.15
C ILE A 57 11.07 2.20 6.42
N ALA A 58 12.31 1.81 6.08
CA ALA A 58 12.84 0.47 6.34
C ALA A 58 12.69 0.04 7.81
N ASN A 59 12.94 0.96 8.75
CA ASN A 59 12.83 0.70 10.19
C ASN A 59 11.39 0.52 10.72
N LEU A 60 10.35 0.64 9.88
CA LEU A 60 8.97 0.36 10.30
C LEU A 60 8.71 -1.14 10.53
N ASP A 61 9.51 -2.00 9.90
CA ASP A 61 9.41 -3.47 10.04
C ASP A 61 7.98 -3.99 9.81
N VAL A 62 7.39 -3.66 8.66
CA VAL A 62 5.98 -3.93 8.36
C VAL A 62 5.73 -5.42 8.09
N GLY A 63 6.74 -6.14 7.60
CA GLY A 63 6.60 -7.54 7.19
C GLY A 63 6.18 -8.49 8.32
N LYS A 64 6.44 -8.14 9.59
CA LYS A 64 5.96 -8.92 10.73
C LYS A 64 4.43 -8.93 10.87
N HIS A 65 3.72 -7.96 10.30
CA HIS A 65 2.25 -7.88 10.36
C HIS A 65 1.57 -8.59 9.19
N LEU A 66 2.32 -9.10 8.20
CA LEU A 66 1.76 -9.80 7.06
C LEU A 66 1.52 -11.27 7.40
N LEU A 67 0.38 -11.85 7.02
CA LEU A 67 0.20 -13.31 7.05
C LEU A 67 1.24 -14.00 6.15
N PRO A 68 1.56 -15.29 6.37
CA PRO A 68 2.44 -16.02 5.46
C PRO A 68 1.98 -15.92 4.00
N GLU A 69 0.72 -16.25 3.76
CA GLU A 69 -0.01 -16.16 2.49
C GLU A 69 -0.55 -14.76 2.17
N GLY A 70 -0.06 -13.72 2.87
CA GLY A 70 -0.47 -12.35 2.64
C GLY A 70 0.30 -11.65 1.52
N LEU A 71 -0.29 -10.59 0.98
CA LEU A 71 0.35 -9.70 0.01
C LEU A 71 0.46 -8.26 0.54
N LEU A 72 1.59 -7.64 0.25
CA LEU A 72 1.83 -6.22 0.50
C LEU A 72 1.86 -5.46 -0.83
N ALA A 73 1.16 -4.35 -0.91
CA ALA A 73 1.16 -3.43 -2.04
C ALA A 73 1.71 -2.06 -1.61
N MET A 74 2.83 -1.66 -2.19
CA MET A 74 3.54 -0.40 -1.88
C MET A 74 3.49 0.55 -3.07
N TRP A 75 2.88 1.71 -2.88
CA TRP A 75 2.97 2.79 -3.86
C TRP A 75 4.37 3.39 -3.84
N VAL A 76 4.94 3.57 -5.03
CA VAL A 76 6.26 4.17 -5.23
C VAL A 76 6.18 5.30 -6.24
N THR A 77 7.11 6.25 -6.10
CA THR A 77 7.33 7.26 -7.14
C THR A 77 8.00 6.63 -8.36
N ASN A 78 7.97 7.31 -9.51
CA ASN A 78 8.69 6.86 -10.71
C ASN A 78 10.22 7.14 -10.66
N ASP A 79 10.77 7.48 -9.49
CA ASP A 79 12.20 7.63 -9.30
C ASP A 79 12.84 6.23 -9.19
N GLU A 80 13.64 5.86 -10.19
CA GLU A 80 14.29 4.54 -10.28
C GLU A 80 15.15 4.22 -9.05
N LYS A 81 15.79 5.22 -8.43
CA LYS A 81 16.59 5.01 -7.23
C LYS A 81 15.72 4.67 -6.03
N LEU A 82 14.57 5.34 -5.89
CA LEU A 82 13.62 5.02 -4.83
C LEU A 82 12.94 3.68 -5.07
N ILE A 83 12.66 3.32 -6.32
CA ILE A 83 12.11 2.01 -6.67
C ILE A 83 13.11 0.90 -6.30
N ALA A 84 14.39 1.06 -6.66
CA ALA A 84 15.44 0.12 -6.30
C ALA A 84 15.59 0.03 -4.77
N ALA A 85 15.63 1.16 -4.06
CA ALA A 85 15.68 1.17 -2.59
C ALA A 85 14.45 0.50 -1.96
N ALA A 86 13.26 0.68 -2.53
CA ALA A 86 12.05 0.02 -2.06
C ALA A 86 12.15 -1.51 -2.21
N LYS A 87 12.61 -2.00 -3.36
CA LYS A 87 12.74 -3.44 -3.65
C LYS A 87 13.87 -4.08 -2.87
N ASP A 88 15.07 -3.53 -2.99
CA ASP A 88 16.30 -4.21 -2.61
C ASP A 88 16.67 -3.98 -1.15
N TYR A 89 16.17 -2.90 -0.54
CA TYR A 89 16.47 -2.53 0.84
C TYR A 89 15.23 -2.57 1.75
N ILE A 90 14.18 -1.79 1.47
CA ILE A 90 13.00 -1.70 2.35
C ILE A 90 12.27 -3.04 2.43
N LEU A 91 11.81 -3.59 1.30
CA LEU A 91 11.09 -4.87 1.29
C LEU A 91 11.96 -6.02 1.82
N SER A 92 13.23 -6.07 1.41
CA SER A 92 14.20 -7.06 1.91
C SER A 92 14.36 -6.99 3.44
N SER A 93 14.46 -5.79 4.01
CA SER A 93 14.57 -5.60 5.47
C SER A 93 13.35 -6.08 6.24
N TRP A 94 12.19 -6.18 5.57
CA TRP A 94 10.94 -6.71 6.12
C TRP A 94 10.76 -8.21 5.87
N GLY A 95 11.76 -8.89 5.29
CA GLY A 95 11.66 -10.30 4.91
C GLY A 95 10.71 -10.55 3.74
N LEU A 96 10.49 -9.54 2.90
CA LEU A 96 9.61 -9.60 1.73
C LEU A 96 10.43 -9.53 0.43
N VAL A 97 9.85 -10.07 -0.64
CA VAL A 97 10.37 -9.97 -2.00
C VAL A 97 9.31 -9.38 -2.92
N CYS A 98 9.72 -8.46 -3.80
CA CYS A 98 8.86 -7.91 -4.83
C CYS A 98 8.58 -8.99 -5.90
N CYS A 99 7.33 -9.42 -6.03
CA CYS A 99 6.91 -10.43 -6.99
C CYS A 99 6.30 -9.84 -8.28
N ALA A 100 5.78 -8.62 -8.24
CA ALA A 100 5.27 -7.92 -9.42
C ALA A 100 5.33 -6.40 -9.27
N THR A 101 5.35 -5.69 -10.40
CA THR A 101 5.17 -4.24 -10.48
C THR A 101 3.93 -3.92 -11.31
N TRP A 102 2.96 -3.25 -10.71
CA TRP A 102 1.74 -2.79 -11.38
C TRP A 102 1.81 -1.30 -11.67
N PHE A 103 1.02 -0.84 -12.65
CA PHE A 103 1.02 0.53 -13.13
C PHE A 103 -0.41 1.09 -13.08
N TRP A 104 -0.57 2.17 -12.33
CA TRP A 104 -1.79 2.96 -12.34
C TRP A 104 -1.66 4.08 -13.36
N ILE A 105 -2.41 4.01 -14.46
CA ILE A 105 -2.51 5.09 -15.45
C ILE A 105 -3.66 6.02 -15.10
N LYS A 106 -3.38 7.32 -15.15
CA LYS A 106 -4.29 8.40 -14.81
C LYS A 106 -4.87 9.01 -16.08
N ILE A 107 -6.20 9.01 -16.15
CA ILE A 107 -6.95 9.58 -17.28
C ILE A 107 -7.86 10.73 -16.82
N THR A 108 -8.23 11.58 -17.76
CA THR A 108 -9.28 12.58 -17.62
C THR A 108 -10.67 11.94 -17.78
N CYS A 109 -11.73 12.70 -17.53
CA CYS A 109 -13.11 12.27 -17.80
C CYS A 109 -13.41 11.98 -19.28
N LYS A 110 -12.53 12.40 -20.18
CA LYS A 110 -12.63 12.13 -21.62
C LYS A 110 -11.86 10.88 -22.05
N GLY A 111 -11.15 10.22 -21.13
CA GLY A 111 -10.29 9.07 -21.42
C GLY A 111 -8.86 9.43 -21.81
N ASP A 112 -8.54 10.71 -22.00
CA ASP A 112 -7.18 11.16 -22.33
C ASP A 112 -6.24 11.05 -21.12
N LEU A 113 -4.94 10.84 -21.35
CA LEU A 113 -3.94 10.90 -20.28
C LEU A 113 -3.90 12.29 -19.63
N VAL A 114 -3.76 12.33 -18.30
CA VAL A 114 -3.65 13.62 -17.56
C VAL A 114 -2.38 14.40 -17.86
N SER A 115 -1.38 13.75 -18.46
CA SER A 115 -0.16 14.36 -18.99
C SER A 115 0.47 13.44 -20.05
N PRO A 116 1.35 13.95 -20.94
CA PRO A 116 2.07 13.10 -21.88
C PRO A 116 2.96 12.06 -21.17
N LEU A 117 3.04 10.84 -21.72
CA LEU A 117 3.94 9.79 -21.21
C LEU A 117 5.40 10.25 -21.13
N GLU A 118 5.83 11.03 -22.11
CA GLU A 118 7.20 11.58 -22.19
C GLU A 118 7.43 12.82 -21.34
N SER A 119 6.46 13.24 -20.51
CA SER A 119 6.66 14.40 -19.64
C SER A 119 7.90 14.19 -18.74
N PRO A 120 8.84 15.17 -18.69
CA PRO A 120 10.01 15.07 -17.83
C PRO A 120 9.69 15.34 -16.36
N HIS A 121 8.54 15.97 -16.07
CA HIS A 121 8.18 16.40 -14.72
C HIS A 121 7.12 15.51 -14.07
N LYS A 122 6.01 15.27 -14.76
CA LYS A 122 4.87 14.53 -14.20
C LYS A 122 4.40 13.48 -15.18
N LYS A 123 4.76 12.24 -14.91
CA LYS A 123 4.25 11.08 -15.64
C LYS A 123 2.74 10.89 -15.35
N PRO A 124 1.95 10.44 -16.34
CA PRO A 124 0.53 10.15 -16.15
C PRO A 124 0.30 8.79 -15.47
N PHE A 125 1.33 8.21 -14.85
CA PHE A 125 1.20 6.95 -14.14
C PHE A 125 2.00 6.96 -12.84
N GLU A 126 1.63 6.05 -11.93
CA GLU A 126 2.41 5.70 -10.74
C GLU A 126 2.57 4.18 -10.68
N GLN A 127 3.59 3.72 -9.98
CA GLN A 127 3.91 2.31 -9.83
C GLN A 127 3.46 1.79 -8.47
N LEU A 128 3.02 0.54 -8.44
CA LEU A 128 2.64 -0.19 -7.26
C LEU A 128 3.45 -1.48 -7.23
N LEU A 129 4.33 -1.61 -6.24
CA LEU A 129 5.08 -2.83 -6.00
C LEU A 129 4.20 -3.81 -5.25
N VAL A 130 4.09 -5.04 -5.75
CA VAL A 130 3.43 -6.13 -5.04
C VAL A 130 4.52 -7.05 -4.50
N ALA A 131 4.42 -7.35 -3.21
CA ALA A 131 5.40 -8.13 -2.48
C ALA A 131 4.74 -9.19 -1.62
N CYS A 132 5.48 -10.26 -1.36
CA CYS A 132 5.09 -11.38 -0.51
C CYS A 132 6.28 -11.81 0.34
N ARG A 133 6.06 -12.72 1.29
CA ARG A 133 7.18 -13.31 2.04
C ARG A 133 8.08 -14.12 1.10
N VAL A 134 9.40 -14.05 1.32
CA VAL A 134 10.39 -14.77 0.50
C VAL A 134 10.06 -16.26 0.38
N ALA A 135 9.67 -16.90 1.49
CA ALA A 135 9.31 -18.32 1.56
C ALA A 135 8.09 -18.68 0.69
N GLU A 136 7.16 -17.74 0.48
CA GLU A 136 5.91 -17.97 -0.24
C GLU A 136 5.97 -17.46 -1.69
N SER A 137 7.13 -16.99 -2.17
CA SER A 137 7.27 -16.35 -3.48
C SER A 137 6.80 -17.21 -4.67
N ASN A 138 6.97 -18.54 -4.58
CA ASN A 138 6.54 -19.48 -5.61
C ASN A 138 5.03 -19.79 -5.57
N ARG A 139 4.33 -19.39 -4.51
CA ARG A 139 2.91 -19.71 -4.28
C ARG A 139 1.99 -18.77 -5.07
N PHE A 140 2.42 -17.54 -5.30
CA PHE A 140 1.59 -16.52 -5.94
C PHE A 140 1.84 -16.46 -7.46
N ARG A 141 0.75 -16.51 -8.24
CA ARG A 141 0.77 -16.28 -9.69
C ARG A 141 0.32 -14.86 -10.03
N ILE A 142 1.07 -13.89 -9.53
CA ILE A 142 0.74 -12.47 -9.73
C ILE A 142 1.30 -12.01 -11.09
N PRO A 143 0.48 -11.43 -11.97
CA PRO A 143 0.98 -10.91 -13.24
C PRO A 143 1.90 -9.71 -13.01
N ASP A 144 3.10 -9.78 -13.56
CA ASP A 144 3.98 -8.62 -13.63
C ASP A 144 3.50 -7.64 -14.71
N ARG A 145 3.83 -6.36 -14.53
CA ARG A 145 3.47 -5.27 -15.44
C ARG A 145 1.98 -5.10 -15.69
N LYS A 146 1.13 -5.51 -14.75
CA LYS A 146 -0.32 -5.28 -14.80
C LYS A 146 -0.61 -3.78 -14.84
N VAL A 147 -1.50 -3.37 -15.74
CA VAL A 147 -1.94 -1.98 -15.88
C VAL A 147 -3.39 -1.87 -15.44
N PHE A 148 -3.70 -0.82 -14.68
CA PHE A 148 -5.07 -0.43 -14.40
C PHE A 148 -5.23 1.08 -14.54
N VAL A 149 -6.43 1.51 -14.89
CA VAL A 149 -6.70 2.89 -15.33
C VAL A 149 -7.82 3.46 -14.48
N SER A 150 -7.65 4.69 -13.99
CA SER A 150 -8.75 5.42 -13.36
C SER A 150 -8.55 6.93 -13.43
N MET A 151 -9.64 7.66 -13.21
CA MET A 151 -9.56 9.11 -13.01
C MET A 151 -9.04 9.41 -11.60
N PRO A 152 -8.05 10.31 -11.45
CA PRO A 152 -7.62 10.75 -10.13
C PRO A 152 -8.74 11.59 -9.48
N ALA A 153 -9.19 11.18 -8.29
CA ALA A 153 -10.26 11.88 -7.59
C ALA A 153 -9.80 13.23 -7.02
N GLN A 154 -8.73 13.21 -6.22
CA GLN A 154 -8.18 14.40 -5.55
C GLN A 154 -6.65 14.34 -5.54
N HIS A 155 -6.00 15.48 -5.26
CA HIS A 155 -4.54 15.59 -5.34
C HIS A 155 -3.86 14.53 -4.46
N SER A 156 -3.01 13.71 -5.07
CA SER A 156 -2.26 12.61 -4.43
C SER A 156 -3.09 11.42 -3.91
N ARG A 157 -4.42 11.39 -4.08
CA ARG A 157 -5.25 10.24 -3.68
C ARG A 157 -5.09 9.10 -4.68
N LYS A 158 -4.72 7.93 -4.17
CA LYS A 158 -4.59 6.69 -4.94
C LYS A 158 -5.93 5.95 -5.01
N PRO A 159 -6.20 5.20 -6.10
CA PRO A 159 -7.28 4.23 -6.09
C PRO A 159 -6.98 3.15 -5.06
N PHE A 160 -8.01 2.66 -4.41
CA PHE A 160 -7.87 1.54 -3.50
C PHE A 160 -7.76 0.24 -4.27
N VAL A 161 -6.73 -0.55 -3.98
CA VAL A 161 -6.35 -1.71 -4.80
C VAL A 161 -6.65 -3.04 -4.13
N ALA A 162 -7.31 -3.04 -2.96
CA ALA A 162 -7.60 -4.24 -2.18
C ALA A 162 -8.33 -5.33 -2.98
N ASP A 163 -9.38 -4.98 -3.73
CA ASP A 163 -10.12 -6.00 -4.48
C ASP A 163 -9.26 -6.64 -5.57
N MET A 164 -8.42 -5.85 -6.24
CA MET A 164 -7.49 -6.36 -7.26
C MET A 164 -6.37 -7.19 -6.64
N LEU A 165 -5.87 -6.82 -5.46
CA LEU A 165 -4.82 -7.54 -4.74
C LEU A 165 -5.37 -8.84 -4.14
N GLY A 166 -6.54 -8.78 -3.52
CA GLY A 166 -7.24 -9.88 -2.87
C GLY A 166 -7.63 -11.02 -3.80
N GLN A 167 -7.74 -10.77 -5.12
CA GLN A 167 -7.88 -11.83 -6.13
C GLN A 167 -6.71 -12.82 -6.08
N TYR A 168 -5.49 -12.35 -5.79
CA TYR A 168 -4.29 -13.19 -5.76
C TYR A 168 -3.94 -13.70 -4.36
N ALA A 169 -4.42 -13.04 -3.31
CA ALA A 169 -4.21 -13.45 -1.92
C ALA A 169 -5.18 -14.58 -1.47
N ARG A 170 -6.15 -14.98 -2.30
CA ARG A 170 -7.17 -15.99 -1.97
C ARG A 170 -6.99 -17.33 -2.69
N GLU A 171 -6.18 -17.43 -3.74
CA GLU A 171 -5.99 -18.66 -4.55
C GLU A 171 -5.21 -19.79 -3.83
N THR A 172 -5.14 -19.78 -2.49
CA THR A 172 -4.34 -20.72 -1.71
C THR A 172 -5.19 -21.49 -0.69
N ASP A 173 -6.29 -22.05 -1.16
CA ASP A 173 -7.33 -22.76 -0.39
C ASP A 173 -6.91 -24.13 0.21
N GLU A 174 -5.61 -24.42 0.34
CA GLU A 174 -5.17 -25.64 1.05
C GLU A 174 -5.08 -25.46 2.57
N VAL A 175 -5.20 -24.24 3.08
CA VAL A 175 -5.28 -23.98 4.52
C VAL A 175 -6.71 -23.54 4.82
N ASP A 176 -7.39 -24.31 5.67
CA ASP A 176 -8.69 -23.99 6.27
C ASP A 176 -8.62 -22.61 6.94
N CYS A 177 -8.81 -21.56 6.15
CA CYS A 177 -8.96 -20.19 6.60
C CYS A 177 -10.39 -20.02 7.12
N GLY A 178 -10.79 -20.85 8.08
CA GLY A 178 -12.04 -20.68 8.81
C GLY A 178 -12.11 -19.23 9.28
N ASN A 179 -13.12 -18.50 8.82
CA ASN A 179 -13.47 -17.12 9.18
C ASN A 179 -12.29 -16.31 9.73
N LEU A 180 -11.50 -15.69 8.86
CA LEU A 180 -10.60 -14.62 9.29
C LEU A 180 -11.40 -13.66 10.18
N GLY A 181 -10.86 -13.37 11.36
CA GLY A 181 -11.54 -12.52 12.33
C GLY A 181 -11.86 -11.16 11.70
N PRO A 182 -12.87 -10.43 12.23
CA PRO A 182 -13.09 -9.06 11.79
C PRO A 182 -11.75 -8.29 11.87
N PHE A 183 -11.41 -7.55 10.82
CA PHE A 183 -10.16 -6.78 10.67
C PHE A 183 -8.88 -7.55 10.27
N GLN A 184 -8.93 -8.85 9.99
CA GLN A 184 -7.78 -9.57 9.40
C GLN A 184 -7.66 -9.42 7.87
N GLU A 185 -8.69 -8.84 7.23
CA GLU A 185 -8.73 -8.65 5.76
C GLU A 185 -7.66 -7.68 5.26
N GLY A 186 -7.37 -6.60 6.01
CA GLY A 186 -6.27 -5.72 5.60
C GLY A 186 -5.90 -4.56 6.53
N LEU A 187 -4.68 -4.08 6.32
CA LEU A 187 -4.05 -2.95 6.99
C LEU A 187 -3.65 -1.89 5.95
N GLU A 188 -4.10 -0.64 6.12
CA GLU A 188 -3.70 0.51 5.32
C GLU A 188 -2.77 1.41 6.15
N LEU A 189 -1.54 1.59 5.69
CA LEU A 189 -0.51 2.40 6.33
C LEU A 189 -0.32 3.73 5.58
N PHE A 190 -0.16 4.81 6.34
CA PHE A 190 -0.29 6.19 5.86
C PHE A 190 -1.68 6.47 5.27
N ALA A 191 -2.70 5.85 5.88
CA ALA A 191 -4.09 5.95 5.45
C ALA A 191 -4.61 7.37 5.64
N ARG A 192 -5.34 7.88 4.64
CA ARG A 192 -6.05 9.18 4.71
C ARG A 192 -7.56 9.02 4.83
N GLU A 193 -8.04 7.79 4.75
CA GLU A 193 -9.46 7.43 4.72
C GLU A 193 -9.71 6.18 5.54
N LEU A 194 -10.90 6.10 6.11
CA LEU A 194 -11.36 4.92 6.82
C LEU A 194 -12.06 3.97 5.84
N ARG A 195 -11.78 2.68 5.99
CA ARG A 195 -12.37 1.64 5.15
C ARG A 195 -12.97 0.54 6.01
N SER A 196 -14.23 0.22 5.72
CA SER A 196 -14.93 -0.86 6.42
C SER A 196 -14.17 -2.18 6.26
N GLY A 197 -13.96 -2.89 7.37
CA GLY A 197 -13.22 -4.16 7.44
C GLY A 197 -11.70 -4.02 7.50
N TRP A 198 -11.14 -2.79 7.47
CA TRP A 198 -9.70 -2.55 7.48
C TRP A 198 -9.24 -1.89 8.77
N THR A 199 -7.97 -2.12 9.10
CA THR A 199 -7.22 -1.30 10.05
C THR A 199 -6.52 -0.17 9.30
N SER A 200 -6.79 1.09 9.65
CA SER A 200 -6.17 2.27 9.02
C SER A 200 -5.21 2.96 10.01
N VAL A 201 -3.95 3.20 9.62
CA VAL A 201 -2.97 3.95 10.44
C VAL A 201 -2.42 5.12 9.63
N GLY A 202 -2.57 6.34 10.13
CA GLY A 202 -2.10 7.56 9.45
C GLY A 202 -2.39 8.82 10.26
N ASP A 203 -1.85 9.95 9.82
CA ASP A 203 -2.01 11.27 10.45
C ASP A 203 -2.96 12.21 9.69
#